data_AF-X0R0S9-F1
#
_entry.id   AF-X0R0S9-F1
#
_cell.length_a   1.000
_cell.length_b   1.000
_cell.length_c   1.000
_cell.angle_alpha   90.00
_cell.angle_beta   90.00
_cell.angle_gamma   90.00
#
_symmetry.space_group_name_H-M   'P 1'
#
loop_
_entity.id
_entity.type
_entity.pdbx_description
1 polymer ?
#
loop_
_entity_poly.entity_id
_entity_poly.type
_entity_poly.pdbx_seq_one_letter_code
_entity_poly.pdbx_strand_id
1 'polypeptide(L)' 'MKVLEQRFHYLDNTGCWEEMDLENIFQSYKENEFYNPITHEKINEKKFNDIVLPYFCPTDELVSLLKGVKQ' A
#
# COMPACT_ATOMS: atom_id res chain seq x y z
N MET A 1 -16.30 14.09 2.96
CA MET A 1 -15.99 13.50 1.64
C MET A 1 -14.53 13.11 1.62
N LYS A 2 -14.22 11.81 1.51
CA LYS A 2 -12.84 11.34 1.32
C LYS A 2 -12.59 11.27 -0.18
N VAL A 3 -11.61 12.02 -0.66
CA VAL A 3 -11.28 12.12 -2.10
C VAL A 3 -10.07 11.27 -2.49
N LEU A 4 -9.29 10.87 -1.50
CA LEU A 4 -8.11 10.03 -1.66
C LEU A 4 -8.19 8.87 -0.66
N GLU A 5 -7.73 7.71 -1.11
CA GLU A 5 -7.49 6.52 -0.30
C GLU A 5 -5.99 6.26 -0.24
N GLN A 6 -5.47 6.08 0.97
CA GLN A 6 -4.09 5.62 1.15
C GLN A 6 -4.05 4.11 0.94
N ARG A 7 -3.14 3.67 0.09
CA ARG A 7 -2.82 2.27 -0.16
C ARG A 7 -1.32 2.05 0.00
N PHE A 8 -0.89 0.80 -0.02
CA PHE A 8 0.50 0.43 0.10
C PHE A 8 0.88 -0.47 -1.07
N HIS A 9 2.13 -0.38 -1.48
CA HIS A 9 2.71 -1.28 -2.46
C HIS A 9 4.09 -1.75 -2.03
N TYR A 10 4.56 -2.82 -2.64
CA TYR A 10 5.94 -3.27 -2.53
C TYR A 10 6.55 -3.46 -3.92
N LEU A 11 7.87 -3.29 -4.01
CA LEU A 11 8.61 -3.52 -5.24
C LEU A 11 8.94 -5.01 -5.37
N ASP A 12 8.46 -5.66 -6.42
CA ASP A 12 8.72 -7.07 -6.68
C ASP A 12 10.15 -7.31 -7.24
N ASN A 13 10.49 -8.59 -7.49
CA ASN A 13 11.79 -8.97 -8.04
C ASN A 13 11.96 -8.58 -9.53
N THR A 14 10.89 -8.18 -10.21
CA THR A 14 10.89 -7.75 -11.62
C THR A 14 10.96 -6.22 -11.77
N GLY A 15 10.89 -5.49 -10.66
CA GLY A 15 10.84 -4.02 -10.64
C GLY A 15 9.43 -3.45 -10.83
N CYS A 16 8.39 -4.27 -10.69
CA CYS A 16 6.99 -3.89 -10.71
C CYS A 16 6.48 -3.59 -9.30
N TRP A 17 5.56 -2.64 -9.19
CA TRP A 17 4.89 -2.33 -7.93
C TRP A 17 3.63 -3.16 -7.79
N GLU A 18 3.56 -3.94 -6.72
CA GLU A 18 2.42 -4.79 -6.38
C GLU A 18 1.68 -4.26 -5.16
N GLU A 19 0.34 -4.38 -5.13
CA GLU A 19 -0.48 -3.90 -4.02
C GLU A 19 -0.23 -4.72 -2.75
N MET A 20 -0.11 -4.03 -1.61
CA MET A 20 0.05 -4.62 -0.29
C MET A 20 -1.23 -4.45 0.51
N ASP A 21 -1.67 -5.55 1.13
CA ASP A 21 -2.84 -5.53 2.00
C ASP A 21 -2.58 -4.67 3.25
N LEU A 22 -3.51 -3.76 3.52
CA LEU A 22 -3.47 -2.89 4.70
C LEU A 22 -3.49 -3.71 6.01
N GLU A 23 -4.16 -4.87 6.04
CA GLU A 23 -4.18 -5.74 7.22
C GLU A 23 -2.77 -6.22 7.57
N ASN A 24 -1.97 -6.61 6.56
CA ASN A 24 -0.59 -7.04 6.76
C ASN A 24 0.29 -5.89 7.27
N ILE A 25 0.13 -4.68 6.73
CA ILE A 25 0.82 -3.49 7.23
C ILE A 25 0.50 -3.26 8.71
N PHE A 26 -0.79 -3.23 9.03
CA PHE A 26 -1.27 -2.96 10.38
C PHE A 26 -0.74 -4.00 11.36
N GLN A 27 -0.80 -5.27 10.99
CA GLN A 27 -0.34 -6.37 11.81
C GLN A 27 1.17 -6.30 12.07
N SER A 28 1.98 -5.97 11.05
CA SER A 28 3.43 -5.82 11.21
C SER A 28 3.80 -4.75 12.25
N TYR A 29 3.16 -3.58 12.21
CA TYR A 29 3.42 -2.54 13.22
C TYR A 29 2.84 -2.87 14.59
N LYS A 30 1.68 -3.55 14.64
CA LYS A 30 1.03 -3.95 15.89
C LYS A 30 1.86 -4.99 16.65
N GLU A 31 2.42 -5.97 15.96
CA GLU A 31 3.20 -7.07 16.55
C GLU A 31 4.70 -6.79 16.57
N ASN A 32 5.14 -5.70 15.94
CA ASN A 32 6.55 -5.38 15.72
C ASN A 32 7.31 -6.52 15.00
N GLU A 33 6.62 -7.15 14.05
CA GLU A 33 7.14 -8.25 13.22
C GLU A 33 7.05 -7.89 11.75
N PHE A 34 8.20 -7.83 11.07
CA PHE A 34 8.29 -7.42 9.68
C PHE A 34 8.82 -8.55 8.82
N TYR A 35 8.16 -8.80 7.70
CA TYR A 35 8.53 -9.84 6.75
C TYR A 35 8.63 -9.24 5.36
N ASN A 36 9.61 -9.71 4.57
CA ASN A 36 9.69 -9.36 3.17
C ASN A 36 8.44 -9.92 2.45
N PRO A 37 7.65 -9.09 1.75
CA PRO A 37 6.42 -9.54 1.09
C PRO A 37 6.63 -10.63 0.02
N ILE A 38 7.83 -10.74 -0.54
CA ILE A 38 8.17 -11.67 -1.63
C ILE A 38 8.83 -12.94 -1.09
N THR A 39 9.86 -12.78 -0.24
CA THR A 39 10.65 -13.92 0.26
C THR A 39 10.09 -14.51 1.54
N HIS A 40 9.17 -13.80 2.21
CA HIS A 40 8.64 -14.12 3.54
C HIS A 40 9.70 -14.24 4.64
N GLU A 41 10.94 -13.80 4.36
CA GLU A 41 12.00 -13.74 5.35
C GLU A 41 11.74 -12.62 6.35
N LYS A 42 12.02 -12.87 7.63
CA LYS A 42 11.94 -11.84 8.67
C LYS A 42 13.00 -10.77 8.41
N ILE A 43 12.55 -9.52 8.34
CA ILE A 43 13.37 -8.32 8.16
C ILE A 43 13.16 -7.36 9.33
N ASN A 44 13.93 -6.28 9.37
CA ASN A 44 13.72 -5.21 10.34
C ASN A 44 12.78 -4.14 9.75
N GLU A 45 12.23 -3.31 10.63
CA GLU A 45 11.33 -2.21 10.27
C GLU A 45 11.93 -1.30 9.19
N LYS A 46 13.21 -0.93 9.30
CA LYS A 46 13.86 -0.05 8.32
C LYS A 46 13.81 -0.65 6.91
N LYS A 47 14.21 -1.92 6.75
CA LYS A 47 14.15 -2.62 5.46
C LYS A 47 12.72 -2.75 4.95
N PHE A 48 11.76 -2.98 5.84
CA PHE A 48 10.35 -3.05 5.47
C PHE A 48 9.87 -1.70 4.91
N ASN A 49 10.19 -0.59 5.59
CA ASN A 49 9.82 0.75 5.15
C ASN A 49 10.57 1.20 3.88
N ASP A 50 11.71 0.60 3.56
CA ASP A 50 12.45 0.86 2.31
C ASP A 50 11.79 0.17 1.09
N ILE A 51 11.10 -0.96 1.29
CA ILE A 51 10.49 -1.76 0.21
C ILE A 51 8.97 -1.63 0.13
N VAL A 52 8.32 -1.24 1.23
CA VAL A 52 6.87 -1.07 1.32
C VAL A 52 6.55 0.41 1.47
N LEU A 53 5.96 1.00 0.42
CA LEU A 53 5.72 2.43 0.34
C LEU A 53 4.22 2.76 0.31
N PRO A 54 3.80 3.88 0.92
CA PRO A 54 2.45 4.37 0.78
C PRO A 54 2.26 5.12 -0.55
N TYR A 55 1.06 5.01 -1.11
CA TYR A 55 0.61 5.85 -2.22
C TYR A 55 -0.85 6.25 -2.01
N PHE A 56 -1.29 7.30 -2.72
CA PHE A 56 -2.69 7.73 -2.69
C PHE A 56 -3.34 7.46 -4.04
N CYS A 57 -4.50 6.82 -4.03
CA CYS A 57 -5.36 6.68 -5.19
C CYS A 57 -6.61 7.56 -5.05
N PRO A 58 -7.16 8.10 -6.15
CA PRO A 58 -8.44 8.79 -6.11
C PRO A 58 -9.54 7.81 -5.75
N THR A 59 -10.51 8.26 -4.95
CA THR A 59 -11.74 7.48 -4.73
C THR A 59 -12.60 7.46 -5.99
N ASP A 60 -13.49 6.46 -6.10
CA ASP A 60 -14.45 6.39 -7.21
C ASP A 60 -15.32 7.65 -7.32
N GLU A 61 -15.61 8.28 -6.18
CA GLU A 61 -16.32 9.57 -6.11
C GLU A 61 -15.49 10.68 -6.76
N LEU A 62 -14.21 10.81 -6.42
CA LEU A 62 -13.32 11.79 -7.06
C LEU A 62 -13.17 11.50 -8.56
N VAL A 63 -13.02 10.24 -8.95
CA VAL A 63 -12.94 9.85 -10.37
C VAL A 63 -14.22 10.22 -11.12
N SER A 64 -15.40 9.99 -10.53
CA SER A 64 -16.69 10.32 -11.13
C SER A 64 -16.88 11.83 -11.31
N LEU A 65 -16.50 12.61 -10.29
CA LEU A 65 -16.49 14.08 -10.36
C LEU A 65 -15.58 14.59 -11.47
N LEU A 66 -14.36 14.06 -11.58
CA LEU A 66 -13.38 14.44 -12.61
C LEU A 66 -13.82 14.06 -14.02
N LYS A 67 -14.52 12.94 -14.18
CA LYS A 67 -15.10 12.50 -15.47
C LYS A 67 -16.33 13.31 -15.88
N GLY A 68 -16.82 14.22 -15.03
CA GLY A 68 -18.02 15.00 -15.32
C GLY A 68 -19.30 14.16 -15.32
N VAL A 69 -19.26 12.96 -14.74
CA VAL A 69 -20.45 12.13 -14.55
C VAL A 69 -21.19 12.70 -13.34
N LYS A 70 -22.13 13.62 -13.60
CA LYS A 70 -23.14 13.98 -12.59
C LYS A 70 -24.03 12.75 -12.36
N GLN A 71 -24.08 12.25 -11.12
CA GLN A 71 -25.15 11.35 -10.69
C GLN A 71 -26.50 12.10 -10.76
#